data_AF-A0A8H7T7J0-F1
#
_entry.id   AF-A0A8H7T7J0-F1
#
_cell.length_a   1.000
_cell.length_b   1.000
_cell.length_c   1.000
_cell.angle_alpha   90.00
_cell.angle_beta   90.00
_cell.angle_gamma   90.00
#
_symmetry.space_group_name_H-M   'P 1'
#
loop_
_entity.id
_entity.type
_entity.pdbx_description
1 polymer ?
#
loop_
_entity_poly.entity_id
_entity_poly.type
_entity_poly.pdbx_seq_one_letter_code
_entity_poly.pdbx_strand_id
1 'polypeptide(L)'
;MPTMSMHSVANLPRLSSTDLSKIVLSQSSSNVDSSAPPSNIAIIDVRDDDHIGGHIKHSIHAPSTTLDTKIPELVRKLKDKETVVFHCALSQQRGPSAALRYIRERDRLLGLSANLQSGSGVGQVLKKNKEEGEKEKGEEQEGKDGEWEDVEEKKEQKVYVLDRGFVGWQERYGEDPRLTEGYRKEIWKEGYWM
;
A
#
# COMPACT_ATOMS: atom_id res chain seq x y z
N MET A 1 -8.82 17.87 15.29
CA MET A 1 -7.92 18.04 14.14
C MET A 1 -7.64 16.66 13.57
N PRO A 2 -7.86 16.40 12.26
CA PRO A 2 -7.40 15.15 11.67
C PRO A 2 -5.88 15.08 11.85
N THR A 3 -5.36 13.97 12.37
CA THR A 3 -3.93 13.71 12.39
C THR A 3 -3.49 13.51 10.94
N MET A 4 -3.06 14.58 10.28
CA MET A 4 -2.38 14.42 9.00
C MET A 4 -1.13 13.58 9.26
N SER A 5 -1.11 12.42 8.63
CA SER A 5 0.05 11.57 8.43
C SER A 5 1.29 12.45 8.16
N MET A 6 2.18 12.60 9.15
CA MET A 6 3.36 13.48 9.09
C MET A 6 4.47 12.89 8.20
N HIS A 7 4.12 12.16 7.15
CA HIS A 7 5.08 11.55 6.25
C HIS A 7 5.60 12.59 5.25
N SER A 8 6.92 12.71 5.21
CA SER A 8 7.72 13.51 4.29
C SER A 8 8.78 12.61 3.64
N VAL A 9 9.42 13.08 2.57
CA VAL A 9 10.45 12.27 1.89
C VAL A 9 11.59 11.90 2.86
N ALA A 10 11.88 12.76 3.83
CA ALA A 10 12.98 12.61 4.78
C ALA A 10 12.72 11.55 5.86
N ASN A 11 11.46 11.27 6.21
CA ASN A 11 11.12 10.36 7.32
C ASN A 11 10.41 9.08 6.87
N LEU A 12 10.27 8.85 5.56
CA LEU A 12 9.77 7.58 5.05
C LEU A 12 10.69 6.43 5.49
N PRO A 13 10.13 5.36 6.11
CA PRO A 13 10.95 4.25 6.54
C PRO A 13 11.52 3.51 5.33
N ARG A 14 12.78 3.11 5.44
CA ARG A 14 13.49 2.38 4.39
C ARG A 14 13.68 0.92 4.78
N LEU A 15 13.64 0.05 3.77
CA LEU A 15 13.89 -1.38 3.91
C LEU A 15 15.13 -1.74 3.10
N SER A 16 16.07 -2.49 3.67
CA SER A 16 17.26 -2.93 2.94
C SER A 16 16.91 -4.08 1.97
N SER A 17 17.69 -4.25 0.90
CA SER A 17 17.57 -5.43 0.02
C SER A 17 17.69 -6.72 0.81
N THR A 18 18.56 -6.76 1.83
CA THR A 18 18.75 -7.90 2.72
C THR A 18 17.45 -8.26 3.44
N ASP A 19 16.79 -7.29 4.05
CA ASP A 19 15.60 -7.56 4.86
C ASP A 19 14.40 -7.89 3.97
N LEU A 20 14.25 -7.19 2.84
CA LEU A 20 13.22 -7.54 1.86
C LEU A 20 13.40 -8.96 1.34
N SER A 21 14.62 -9.41 1.02
CA SER A 21 14.85 -10.78 0.55
C SER A 21 14.46 -11.84 1.60
N LYS A 22 14.70 -11.57 2.89
CA LYS A 22 14.32 -12.50 3.96
C LYS A 22 12.81 -12.60 4.07
N ILE A 23 12.10 -11.48 3.95
CA ILE A 23 10.63 -11.44 3.97
C ILE A 23 10.05 -12.22 2.79
N VAL A 24 10.58 -12.01 1.58
CA VAL A 24 10.10 -12.71 0.37
C VAL A 24 10.36 -14.22 0.47
N LEU A 25 11.54 -14.63 0.92
CA LEU A 25 11.90 -16.05 1.05
C LEU A 25 11.13 -16.76 2.18
N SER A 26 10.87 -16.08 3.30
CA SER A 26 10.11 -16.67 4.41
C SER A 26 8.67 -16.98 4.02
N GLN A 27 8.03 -16.09 3.26
CA GLN A 27 6.67 -16.29 2.76
C GLN A 27 6.58 -17.32 1.63
N SER A 28 7.65 -17.45 0.84
CA SER A 28 7.74 -18.48 -0.21
C SER A 28 7.81 -19.90 0.36
N SER A 29 8.32 -20.06 1.59
CA SER A 29 8.45 -21.38 2.23
C SER A 29 7.12 -21.90 2.80
N SER A 30 6.16 -21.01 3.07
CA SER A 30 4.81 -21.35 3.55
C SER A 30 3.81 -21.64 2.42
N ASN A 31 4.08 -21.20 1.19
CA ASN A 31 3.23 -21.46 0.04
C ASN A 31 3.82 -22.63 -0.77
N VAL A 32 3.04 -23.70 -0.93
CA VAL A 32 3.43 -24.93 -1.66
C VAL A 32 3.66 -24.68 -3.16
N ASP A 33 3.29 -23.50 -3.66
CA ASP A 33 3.52 -23.08 -5.04
C ASP A 33 4.37 -21.79 -5.08
N SER A 34 5.62 -21.91 -5.53
CA SER A 34 6.58 -20.80 -5.71
C SER A 34 6.19 -19.82 -6.84
N SER A 35 5.03 -20.03 -7.46
CA SER A 35 4.43 -19.19 -8.50
C SER A 35 3.52 -18.08 -7.93
N ALA A 36 2.98 -18.27 -6.71
CA ALA A 36 2.02 -17.34 -6.15
C ALA A 36 2.68 -16.13 -5.44
N PRO A 37 2.20 -14.90 -5.65
CA PRO A 37 2.72 -13.72 -4.95
C PRO A 37 2.43 -13.81 -3.45
N PRO A 38 3.29 -13.24 -2.59
CA PRO A 38 3.06 -13.27 -1.16
C PRO A 38 1.76 -12.51 -0.77
N SER A 39 0.99 -13.09 0.14
CA SER A 39 -0.35 -12.60 0.49
C SER A 39 -0.31 -11.28 1.26
N ASN A 40 0.68 -11.06 2.13
CA ASN A 40 0.67 -9.93 3.08
C ASN A 40 1.53 -8.74 2.65
N ILE A 41 2.43 -8.92 1.68
CA ILE A 41 3.32 -7.87 1.17
C ILE A 41 3.03 -7.58 -0.31
N ALA A 42 3.17 -6.32 -0.70
CA ALA A 42 3.20 -5.91 -2.10
C ALA A 42 4.46 -5.07 -2.37
N ILE A 43 5.17 -5.40 -3.45
CA ILE A 43 6.36 -4.69 -3.91
C ILE A 43 5.96 -3.92 -5.16
N ILE A 44 6.13 -2.61 -5.16
CA ILE A 44 5.69 -1.70 -6.22
C ILE A 44 6.92 -1.10 -6.91
N ASP A 45 7.12 -1.49 -8.17
CA ASP A 45 8.18 -0.96 -9.01
C ASP A 45 7.63 0.22 -9.82
N VAL A 46 8.14 1.43 -9.56
CA VAL A 46 7.71 2.65 -10.25
C VAL A 46 8.69 3.13 -11.32
N ARG A 47 9.59 2.25 -11.79
CA ARG A 47 10.43 2.52 -12.97
C ARG A 47 9.58 2.68 -14.22
N ASP A 48 10.09 3.48 -15.15
CA ASP A 48 9.45 3.75 -16.44
C ASP A 48 10.11 2.82 -17.48
N ASP A 49 10.77 3.37 -18.50
CA ASP A 49 11.49 2.58 -19.50
C ASP A 49 12.68 1.81 -18.91
N ASP A 50 13.21 2.30 -17.79
CA ASP A 50 14.29 1.68 -17.00
C ASP A 50 13.84 0.46 -16.19
N HIS A 51 12.60 -0.01 -16.38
CA HIS A 51 12.13 -1.30 -15.87
C HIS A 51 12.77 -2.50 -16.58
N ILE A 52 13.30 -2.29 -17.79
CA ILE A 52 13.95 -3.35 -18.58
C ILE A 52 15.19 -3.93 -17.86
N GLY A 53 15.48 -5.20 -18.11
CA GLY A 53 16.67 -5.88 -17.59
C GLY A 53 16.48 -6.63 -16.28
N GLY A 54 15.27 -6.64 -15.73
CA GLY A 54 14.89 -7.47 -14.60
C GLY A 54 14.06 -6.68 -13.59
N HIS A 55 13.31 -7.40 -12.78
CA HIS A 55 12.49 -6.82 -11.70
C HIS A 55 12.42 -7.79 -10.52
N ILE A 56 12.04 -7.26 -9.36
CA ILE A 56 11.86 -8.09 -8.16
C ILE A 56 10.69 -9.04 -8.42
N LYS A 57 10.88 -10.31 -8.10
CA LYS A 57 9.88 -11.36 -8.30
C LYS A 57 8.55 -10.96 -7.64
N HIS A 58 7.44 -11.13 -8.39
CA HIS A 58 6.09 -10.74 -7.96
C HIS A 58 5.85 -9.24 -7.74
N SER A 59 6.77 -8.36 -8.13
CA SER A 59 6.52 -6.92 -8.06
C SER A 59 5.42 -6.48 -9.03
N ILE A 60 4.64 -5.48 -8.60
CA ILE A 60 3.64 -4.82 -9.44
C ILE A 60 4.33 -3.64 -10.11
N HIS A 61 4.37 -3.66 -11.45
CA HIS A 61 4.88 -2.53 -12.23
C HIS A 61 3.83 -1.41 -12.31
N ALA A 62 4.15 -0.24 -11.75
CA ALA A 62 3.30 0.95 -11.72
C ALA A 62 4.14 2.19 -12.10
N PRO A 63 4.43 2.41 -13.41
CA PRO A 63 5.33 3.46 -13.88
C PRO A 63 5.03 4.85 -13.33
N SER A 64 6.07 5.56 -12.89
CA SER A 64 5.95 6.88 -12.27
C SER A 64 5.24 7.90 -13.16
N THR A 65 5.45 7.82 -14.48
CA THR A 65 4.83 8.67 -15.51
C THR A 65 3.31 8.57 -15.57
N THR A 66 2.74 7.40 -15.24
CA THR A 66 1.28 7.17 -15.25
C THR A 66 0.68 7.05 -13.86
N LEU A 67 1.54 7.04 -12.82
CA LEU A 67 1.17 6.67 -11.46
C LEU A 67 0.06 7.56 -10.91
N ASP A 68 0.09 8.87 -11.16
CA ASP A 68 -0.87 9.84 -10.59
C ASP A 68 -2.32 9.49 -10.89
N THR A 69 -2.59 8.99 -12.10
CA THR A 69 -3.94 8.56 -12.50
C THR A 69 -4.34 7.20 -11.92
N LYS A 70 -3.35 6.37 -11.55
CA LYS A 70 -3.52 4.99 -11.10
C LYS A 70 -3.48 4.82 -9.59
N ILE A 71 -3.02 5.82 -8.82
CA ILE A 71 -2.95 5.71 -7.35
C ILE A 71 -4.29 5.30 -6.72
N PRO A 72 -5.46 5.84 -7.12
CA PRO A 72 -6.73 5.44 -6.52
C PRO A 72 -7.03 3.95 -6.72
N GLU A 73 -6.70 3.40 -7.89
CA GLU A 73 -6.83 1.97 -8.16
C GLU A 73 -5.83 1.15 -7.35
N LEU A 74 -4.58 1.62 -7.29
CA LEU A 74 -3.52 0.98 -6.51
C LEU A 74 -3.88 0.89 -5.03
N VAL A 75 -4.42 1.97 -4.44
CA VAL A 75 -4.92 1.98 -3.05
C VAL A 75 -5.98 0.90 -2.83
N ARG A 76 -6.97 0.80 -3.73
CA ARG A 76 -8.02 -0.23 -3.60
C ARG A 76 -7.47 -1.64 -3.73
N LYS A 77 -6.51 -1.85 -4.64
CA LYS A 77 -5.86 -3.15 -4.86
C LYS A 77 -5.01 -3.59 -3.67
N LEU A 78 -4.37 -2.63 -3.00
CA LEU A 78 -3.41 -2.92 -1.92
C LEU A 78 -4.01 -2.79 -0.52
N LYS A 79 -5.29 -2.42 -0.37
CA LYS A 79 -5.92 -2.11 0.92
C LYS A 79 -5.79 -3.24 1.97
N ASP A 80 -5.76 -4.50 1.54
CA ASP A 80 -5.73 -5.68 2.42
C ASP A 80 -4.29 -6.19 2.66
N LYS A 81 -3.28 -5.49 2.12
CA LYS A 81 -1.86 -5.82 2.34
C LYS A 81 -1.38 -5.20 3.64
N GLU A 82 -0.69 -5.96 4.47
CA GLU A 82 -0.06 -5.45 5.69
C GLU A 82 1.12 -4.52 5.37
N THR A 83 1.91 -4.88 4.35
CA THR A 83 3.14 -4.15 3.99
C THR A 83 3.15 -3.79 2.51
N VAL A 84 3.48 -2.54 2.18
CA VAL A 84 3.70 -2.06 0.82
C VAL A 84 5.10 -1.47 0.71
N VAL A 85 5.88 -1.93 -0.27
CA VAL A 85 7.26 -1.47 -0.48
C VAL A 85 7.37 -0.84 -1.86
N PHE A 86 7.67 0.46 -1.93
CA PHE A 86 7.90 1.17 -3.18
C PHE A 86 9.39 1.19 -3.53
N HIS A 87 9.71 1.13 -4.82
CA HIS A 87 11.08 1.36 -5.29
C HIS A 87 11.12 1.92 -6.71
N CYS A 88 12.26 2.49 -7.09
CA CYS A 88 12.58 2.76 -8.50
C CYS A 88 13.96 2.17 -8.84
N ALA A 89 14.73 2.77 -9.76
CA ALA A 89 16.10 2.34 -10.04
C ALA A 89 17.03 2.53 -8.82
N LEU A 90 17.10 3.75 -8.28
CA LEU A 90 17.97 4.11 -7.13
C LEU A 90 17.20 4.41 -5.84
N SER A 91 15.88 4.54 -5.92
CA SER A 91 15.00 4.95 -4.80
C SER A 91 15.37 6.29 -4.13
N GLN A 92 15.84 7.25 -4.91
CA GLN A 92 16.18 8.61 -4.44
C GLN A 92 15.06 9.63 -4.68
N GLN A 93 14.29 9.51 -5.78
CA GLN A 93 13.24 10.47 -6.14
C GLN A 93 11.89 9.80 -6.43
N ARG A 94 11.78 9.00 -7.50
CA ARG A 94 10.51 8.39 -7.95
C ARG A 94 9.91 7.46 -6.88
N GLY A 95 10.71 6.58 -6.29
CA GLY A 95 10.26 5.67 -5.22
C GLY A 95 9.68 6.39 -3.99
N PRO A 96 10.45 7.29 -3.33
CA PRO A 96 9.92 8.07 -2.20
C PRO A 96 8.70 8.93 -2.55
N SER A 97 8.69 9.56 -3.73
CA SER A 97 7.57 10.38 -4.18
C SER A 97 6.30 9.54 -4.37
N ALA A 98 6.43 8.36 -4.99
CA ALA A 98 5.32 7.41 -5.17
C ALA A 98 4.74 6.95 -3.83
N ALA A 99 5.60 6.57 -2.88
CA ALA A 99 5.19 6.16 -1.54
C ALA A 99 4.39 7.26 -0.83
N LEU A 100 4.86 8.51 -0.87
CA LEU A 100 4.13 9.64 -0.27
C LEU A 100 2.78 9.88 -0.93
N ARG A 101 2.71 9.86 -2.26
CA ARG A 101 1.45 10.06 -2.98
C ARG A 101 0.46 8.94 -2.65
N TYR A 102 0.94 7.70 -2.58
CA TYR A 102 0.14 6.56 -2.15
C TYR A 102 -0.40 6.71 -0.73
N ILE A 103 0.44 7.07 0.25
CA ILE A 103 0.01 7.30 1.64
C ILE A 103 -1.08 8.36 1.71
N ARG A 104 -0.86 9.52 1.05
CA ARG A 104 -1.83 10.63 1.04
C ARG A 104 -3.16 10.22 0.41
N GLU A 105 -3.12 9.52 -0.72
CA GLU A 105 -4.32 9.08 -1.41
C GLU A 105 -5.05 7.96 -0.63
N ARG A 106 -4.30 7.06 0.00
CA ARG A 106 -4.84 6.05 0.91
C ARG A 106 -5.57 6.71 2.08
N ASP A 107 -4.96 7.69 2.73
CA ASP A 107 -5.55 8.39 3.87
C ASP A 107 -6.82 9.18 3.44
N ARG A 108 -6.81 9.73 2.21
CA ARG A 108 -7.96 10.39 1.58
C ARG A 108 -9.11 9.43 1.27
N LEU A 109 -8.82 8.26 0.69
CA LEU A 109 -9.82 7.31 0.21
C LEU A 109 -10.35 6.36 1.28
N LEU A 110 -9.46 5.82 2.12
CA LEU A 110 -9.78 4.83 3.15
C LEU A 110 -10.05 5.45 4.51
N GLY A 111 -9.82 6.76 4.65
CA GLY A 111 -10.50 7.52 5.68
C GLY A 111 -9.79 7.61 7.03
N LEU A 112 -8.55 8.14 7.05
CA LEU A 112 -8.24 9.11 8.11
C LEU A 112 -8.99 10.45 7.89
N SER A 113 -9.64 10.61 6.74
CA SER A 113 -10.60 11.69 6.41
C SER A 113 -12.08 11.28 6.52
N ALA A 114 -12.41 10.06 6.98
CA ALA A 114 -13.80 9.59 7.13
C ALA A 114 -14.59 10.33 8.23
N ASN A 115 -13.95 11.22 9.00
CA ASN A 115 -14.61 12.12 9.96
C ASN A 115 -14.98 13.50 9.38
N LEU A 116 -14.82 13.76 8.07
CA LEU A 116 -15.05 15.10 7.49
C LEU A 116 -16.24 15.22 6.53
N GLN A 117 -17.06 14.19 6.34
CA GLN A 117 -18.31 14.30 5.57
C GLN A 117 -19.45 13.50 6.19
N SER A 118 -19.90 13.96 7.36
CA SER A 118 -21.33 13.88 7.73
C SER A 118 -21.89 15.28 8.08
N GLY A 119 -21.25 16.36 7.62
CA GLY A 119 -21.65 17.72 7.94
C GLY A 119 -21.16 18.77 6.94
N SER A 120 -21.76 18.78 5.74
CA SER A 120 -21.95 19.94 4.85
C SER A 120 -22.64 19.39 3.59
N GLY A 121 -23.86 19.74 3.20
CA GLY A 121 -24.49 21.05 3.28
C GLY A 121 -24.89 21.50 1.87
N VAL A 122 -25.64 20.68 1.11
CA VAL A 122 -26.43 21.15 -0.05
C VAL A 122 -27.76 20.36 -0.04
N GLY A 123 -28.79 21.00 0.50
CA GLY A 123 -30.12 20.42 0.66
C GLY A 123 -31.01 21.30 1.53
N GLN A 124 -31.11 22.58 1.17
CA GLN A 124 -32.12 23.45 1.74
C GLN A 124 -33.49 23.05 1.16
N VAL A 125 -34.53 23.22 1.99
CA VAL A 125 -35.97 23.31 1.65
C VAL A 125 -36.76 22.00 1.83
N LEU A 126 -37.36 21.79 3.03
CA LEU A 126 -38.80 21.97 3.29
C LEU A 126 -39.20 21.60 4.74
N LYS A 127 -39.73 22.61 5.45
CA LYS A 127 -40.79 22.63 6.51
C LYS A 127 -40.81 21.52 7.58
N LYS A 128 -40.51 21.82 8.86
CA LYS A 128 -41.26 22.62 9.88
C LYS A 128 -42.26 21.77 10.70
N ASN A 129 -41.83 21.51 11.95
CA ASN A 129 -42.55 21.42 13.24
C ASN A 129 -43.74 20.46 13.39
N LYS A 130 -43.75 19.66 14.48
CA LYS A 130 -44.43 20.06 15.74
C LYS A 130 -44.20 19.07 16.91
N GLU A 131 -43.79 19.67 18.03
CA GLU A 131 -43.89 19.36 19.47
C GLU A 131 -44.41 18.00 20.00
N GLU A 132 -43.58 17.44 20.90
CA GLU A 132 -43.84 17.03 22.31
C GLU A 132 -45.12 16.26 22.71
N GLY A 133 -44.89 15.18 23.48
CA GLY A 133 -45.89 14.50 24.31
C GLY A 133 -45.35 13.24 24.98
N GLU A 134 -45.09 13.32 26.28
CA GLU A 134 -44.60 12.26 27.18
C GLU A 134 -45.58 11.07 27.36
N LYS A 135 -45.07 9.84 27.54
CA LYS A 135 -45.13 9.01 28.79
C LYS A 135 -45.05 7.49 28.58
N GLU A 136 -44.09 6.92 29.31
CA GLU A 136 -44.06 5.69 30.14
C GLU A 136 -44.44 4.28 29.62
N LYS A 137 -43.43 3.40 29.79
CA LYS A 137 -43.39 2.05 30.42
C LYS A 137 -43.98 0.82 29.69
N GLY A 138 -43.10 -0.17 29.54
CA GLY A 138 -43.39 -1.59 29.33
C GLY A 138 -42.09 -2.39 29.23
N GLU A 139 -41.89 -3.35 30.12
CA GLU A 139 -40.68 -4.16 30.37
C GLU A 139 -40.48 -5.36 29.41
N GLU A 140 -39.23 -5.84 29.41
CA GLU A 140 -38.72 -7.21 29.25
C GLU A 140 -38.56 -7.90 27.86
N GLN A 141 -37.26 -8.17 27.55
CA GLN A 141 -36.57 -9.42 27.08
C GLN A 141 -37.21 -10.27 25.96
N GLU A 142 -36.51 -10.97 25.07
CA GLU A 142 -35.13 -11.44 24.91
C GLU A 142 -35.02 -11.94 23.45
N GLY A 143 -33.86 -11.82 22.81
CA GLY A 143 -33.64 -12.35 21.46
C GLY A 143 -32.22 -12.06 21.01
N LYS A 144 -31.33 -12.98 21.38
CA LYS A 144 -29.88 -12.85 21.38
C LYS A 144 -29.31 -13.71 20.24
N ASP A 145 -29.15 -13.12 19.08
CA ASP A 145 -28.34 -13.61 17.97
C ASP A 145 -27.23 -12.59 17.70
N GLY A 146 -26.31 -12.51 18.67
CA GLY A 146 -25.03 -11.85 18.47
C GLY A 146 -24.22 -12.63 17.44
N GLU A 147 -24.36 -12.23 16.18
CA GLU A 147 -23.37 -12.49 15.15
C GLU A 147 -22.08 -11.79 15.60
N TRP A 148 -21.12 -12.60 16.07
CA TRP A 148 -19.78 -12.11 16.36
C TRP A 148 -19.14 -11.84 15.01
N GLU A 149 -19.34 -10.65 14.47
CA GLU A 149 -18.42 -10.14 13.45
C GLU A 149 -17.06 -10.08 14.12
N ASP A 150 -16.11 -10.85 13.59
CA ASP A 150 -14.70 -10.69 13.91
C ASP A 150 -14.36 -9.23 13.66
N VAL A 151 -14.26 -8.44 14.74
CA VAL A 151 -13.70 -7.10 14.68
C VAL A 151 -12.21 -7.31 14.44
N GLU A 152 -11.85 -7.59 13.18
CA GLU A 152 -10.47 -7.51 12.72
C GLU A 152 -10.03 -6.07 13.01
N GLU A 153 -9.28 -5.89 14.10
CA GLU A 153 -8.49 -4.68 14.31
C GLU A 153 -7.64 -4.50 13.06
N LYS A 154 -8.09 -3.61 12.17
CA LYS A 154 -7.37 -3.26 10.94
C LYS A 154 -6.02 -2.69 11.34
N LYS A 155 -5.01 -3.56 11.39
CA LYS A 155 -3.62 -3.18 11.60
C LYS A 155 -3.26 -2.12 10.56
N GLU A 156 -2.64 -1.05 11.03
CA GLU A 156 -2.18 0.02 10.15
C GLU A 156 -1.22 -0.55 9.10
N GLN A 157 -1.53 -0.33 7.81
CA GLN A 157 -0.67 -0.77 6.71
C GLN A 157 0.66 -0.01 6.72
N LYS A 158 1.76 -0.75 6.74
CA LYS A 158 3.13 -0.21 6.72
C LYS A 158 3.58 0.08 5.29
N VAL A 159 4.14 1.27 5.06
CA VAL A 159 4.64 1.68 3.74
C VAL A 159 6.13 1.98 3.83
N TYR A 160 6.95 1.30 3.02
CA TYR A 160 8.41 1.44 2.98
C TYR A 160 8.90 1.88 1.61
N VAL A 161 10.13 2.40 1.58
CA VAL A 161 10.93 2.54 0.35
C VAL A 161 12.08 1.55 0.38
N LEU A 162 12.26 0.76 -0.69
CA LEU A 162 13.43 -0.11 -0.82
C LEU A 162 14.69 0.73 -0.99
N ASP A 163 15.66 0.53 -0.11
CA ASP A 163 16.92 1.25 -0.16
C ASP A 163 17.76 0.89 -1.38
N ARG A 164 18.43 1.89 -1.96
CA ARG A 164 19.19 1.80 -3.23
C ARG A 164 18.41 1.28 -4.46
N GLY A 165 17.10 1.06 -4.35
CA GLY A 165 16.23 0.66 -5.46
C GLY A 165 16.63 -0.66 -6.12
N PHE A 166 16.22 -0.84 -7.37
CA PHE A 166 16.54 -2.06 -8.13
C PHE A 166 18.05 -2.19 -8.43
N VAL A 167 18.79 -1.08 -8.55
CA VAL A 167 20.26 -1.11 -8.74
C VAL A 167 20.92 -1.80 -7.54
N GLY A 168 20.58 -1.41 -6.32
CA GLY A 168 21.10 -2.07 -5.11
C GLY A 168 20.56 -3.48 -4.89
N TRP A 169 19.36 -3.79 -5.40
CA TRP A 169 18.82 -5.14 -5.38
C TRP A 169 19.60 -6.09 -6.29
N GLN A 170 19.77 -5.71 -7.56
CA GLN A 170 20.36 -6.58 -8.57
C GLN A 170 21.84 -6.88 -8.30
N GLU A 171 22.58 -5.93 -7.71
CA GLU A 171 23.97 -6.15 -7.27
C GLU A 171 24.11 -7.38 -6.37
N ARG A 172 23.06 -7.72 -5.61
CA ARG A 172 23.08 -8.82 -4.65
C ARG A 172 22.25 -10.02 -5.09
N TYR A 173 21.11 -9.79 -5.72
CA TYR A 173 20.09 -10.80 -5.98
C TYR A 173 19.66 -10.89 -7.44
N GLY A 174 20.31 -10.16 -8.35
CA GLY A 174 19.93 -10.14 -9.77
C GLY A 174 19.91 -11.55 -10.37
N GLU A 175 20.92 -12.36 -10.06
CA GLU A 175 21.06 -13.73 -10.56
C GLU A 175 20.25 -14.78 -9.76
N ASP A 176 19.55 -14.40 -8.68
CA ASP A 176 18.75 -15.35 -7.90
C ASP A 176 17.31 -15.43 -8.45
N PRO A 177 16.91 -16.53 -9.12
CA PRO A 177 15.60 -16.65 -9.75
C PRO A 177 14.46 -16.79 -8.73
N ARG A 178 14.76 -17.02 -7.44
CA ARG A 178 13.76 -17.03 -6.38
C ARG A 178 13.33 -15.62 -5.98
N LEU A 179 14.14 -14.62 -6.34
CA LEU A 179 14.02 -13.24 -5.89
C LEU A 179 13.88 -12.24 -7.05
N THR A 180 14.37 -12.60 -8.24
CA THR A 180 14.41 -11.70 -9.40
C THR A 180 13.87 -12.41 -10.65
N GLU A 181 12.98 -11.74 -11.37
CA GLU A 181 12.37 -12.21 -12.60
C GLU A 181 12.89 -11.42 -13.81
N GLY A 182 13.06 -12.11 -14.95
CA GLY A 182 13.46 -11.48 -16.21
C GLY A 182 14.85 -10.82 -16.19
N TYR A 183 15.73 -11.22 -15.27
CA TYR A 183 17.06 -10.63 -15.15
C TYR A 183 17.91 -10.86 -16.40
N ARG A 184 18.50 -9.79 -16.94
CA ARG A 184 19.37 -9.84 -18.11
C ARG A 184 20.74 -9.30 -17.77
N LYS A 185 21.65 -10.17 -17.32
CA LYS A 185 23.01 -9.83 -16.90
C LYS A 185 23.73 -8.88 -17.87
N GLU A 186 23.54 -9.04 -19.17
CA GLU A 186 24.20 -8.20 -20.20
C GLU A 186 23.77 -6.73 -20.14
N ILE A 187 22.51 -6.43 -19.78
CA ILE A 187 22.07 -5.05 -19.55
C ILE A 187 22.82 -4.45 -18.35
N TRP A 188 23.34 -5.29 -17.46
CA TRP A 188 23.95 -4.86 -16.22
C TRP A 188 25.50 -4.91 -16.17
N LYS A 189 26.19 -5.42 -17.19
CA LYS A 189 27.66 -5.55 -17.15
C LYS A 189 28.42 -4.25 -17.42
N GLU A 190 27.83 -3.29 -18.13
CA GLU A 190 28.52 -2.12 -18.66
C GLU A 190 28.10 -0.79 -17.99
N GLY A 191 27.39 -0.85 -16.86
CA GLY A 191 26.96 0.35 -16.14
C GLY A 191 25.88 1.17 -16.86
N TYR A 192 25.05 0.52 -17.70
CA TYR A 192 23.94 1.10 -18.47
C TYR A 192 22.89 1.88 -17.65
N TRP A 193 23.01 1.90 -16.32
CA TRP A 193 22.13 2.60 -15.39
C TRP A 193 22.77 3.85 -14.74
N MET A 194 24.04 4.16 -15.04
CA MET A 194 24.70 5.43 -14.69
C MET A 194 24.38 6.49 -15.73
#